data_AF-A0A447NL16-F1
#
_entry.id   AF-A0A447NL16-F1
#
_cell.length_a   1.000
_cell.length_b   1.000
_cell.length_c   1.000
_cell.angle_alpha   90.00
_cell.angle_beta   90.00
_cell.angle_gamma   90.00
#
_symmetry.space_group_name_H-M   'P 1'
#
loop_
_entity.id
_entity.type
_entity.pdbx_description
1 polymer ?
#
loop_
_entity_poly.entity_id
_entity_poly.type
_entity_poly.pdbx_seq_one_letter_code
_entity_poly.pdbx_strand_id
1 'polypeptide(L)'
;MRLIVGMTGATGAPLGVELLQALRAIPDVETHLVMSKWAKTTIELETPYTPAEVAALADYCHSPADQAATISSGSFRTDGMIIIPCSMKTLAGVRAGYAEGLVGRAADVV
;
A
#
# COMPACT_ATOMS: atom_id res chain seq x y z
N MET A 1 15.94 1.20 -5.48
CA MET A 1 15.23 0.51 -4.38
C MET A 1 13.76 0.43 -4.74
N ARG A 2 13.10 -0.71 -4.54
CA ARG A 2 11.68 -0.93 -4.79
C ARG A 2 10.95 -1.17 -3.48
N LEU A 3 9.99 -0.30 -3.14
CA LEU A 3 9.20 -0.41 -1.93
C LEU A 3 7.73 -0.59 -2.25
N ILE A 4 7.10 -1.55 -1.58
CA ILE A 4 5.64 -1.70 -1.60
C ILE A 4 5.06 -0.84 -0.47
N VAL A 5 4.02 -0.07 -0.78
CA VAL A 5 3.27 0.73 0.20
C VAL A 5 1.83 0.25 0.22
N GLY A 6 1.42 -0.37 1.32
CA GLY A 6 0.03 -0.74 1.57
C GLY A 6 -0.67 0.31 2.42
N MET A 7 -1.73 0.94 1.93
CA MET A 7 -2.61 1.77 2.76
C MET A 7 -3.88 1.01 3.12
N THR A 8 -4.28 1.07 4.40
CA THR A 8 -5.46 0.35 4.90
C THR A 8 -6.41 1.28 5.68
N GLY A 9 -7.62 0.82 5.96
CA GLY A 9 -8.69 1.64 6.56
C GLY A 9 -8.59 1.80 8.09
N ALA A 10 -7.40 2.11 8.59
CA ALA A 10 -7.24 2.66 9.93
C ALA A 10 -7.14 4.19 9.84
N THR A 11 -7.49 4.90 10.90
CA THR A 11 -7.23 6.34 11.00
C THR A 11 -5.73 6.63 10.87
N GLY A 12 -5.39 7.77 10.29
CA GLY A 12 -4.02 8.18 9.99
C GLY A 12 -3.67 8.13 8.50
N ALA A 13 -4.64 8.32 7.59
CA ALA A 13 -4.35 8.45 6.17
C ALA A 13 -3.29 9.54 5.84
N PRO A 14 -3.21 10.69 6.55
CA PRO A 14 -2.13 11.65 6.36
C PRO A 14 -0.73 11.04 6.42
N LEU A 15 -0.51 10.04 7.28
CA LEU A 15 0.81 9.39 7.42
C LEU A 15 1.24 8.67 6.14
N GLY A 16 0.32 7.98 5.48
CA GLY A 16 0.61 7.30 4.21
C GLY A 16 0.82 8.27 3.06
N VAL A 17 0.08 9.38 3.04
CA VAL A 17 0.27 10.45 2.04
C VAL A 17 1.63 11.11 2.19
N GLU A 18 2.01 11.53 3.40
CA GLU A 18 3.31 12.15 3.69
C GLU A 18 4.46 11.19 3.36
N LEU A 19 4.32 9.89 3.68
CA LEU A 19 5.31 8.88 3.28
C LEU A 19 5.47 8.83 1.76
N LEU A 20 4.38 8.74 1.00
CA LEU A 20 4.44 8.69 -0.46
C LEU A 20 5.07 9.95 -1.06
N GLN A 21 4.75 11.14 -0.53
CA GLN A 21 5.38 12.40 -0.96
C GLN A 21 6.89 12.40 -0.68
N ALA A 22 7.30 11.94 0.51
CA ALA A 22 8.70 11.86 0.88
C ALA A 22 9.46 10.84 0.02
N LEU A 23 8.89 9.66 -0.24
CA LEU A 23 9.49 8.64 -1.10
C LEU A 23 9.62 9.13 -2.55
N ARG A 24 8.60 9.83 -3.07
CA ARG A 24 8.63 10.40 -4.42
C ARG A 24 9.75 11.43 -4.62
N ALA A 25 10.16 12.12 -3.56
CA ALA A 25 11.26 13.08 -3.62
C ALA A 25 12.64 12.39 -3.72
N ILE A 26 12.72 11.06 -3.62
CA ILE A 26 13.97 10.29 -3.69
C ILE A 26 14.04 9.59 -5.07
N PRO A 27 14.91 10.04 -6.01
CA PRO A 27 14.89 9.57 -7.40
C PRO A 27 15.11 8.06 -7.61
N ASP A 28 15.81 7.41 -6.69
CA ASP A 28 16.16 5.99 -6.79
C ASP A 28 15.17 5.05 -6.07
N VAL A 29 14.02 5.57 -5.64
CA VAL A 29 12.96 4.79 -4.97
C VAL A 29 11.75 4.64 -5.90
N GLU A 30 11.52 3.41 -6.34
CA GLU A 30 10.33 3.00 -7.10
C GLU A 30 9.27 2.47 -6.11
N THR A 31 8.06 3.02 -6.18
CA THR A 31 6.98 2.78 -5.23
C THR A 31 5.81 2.01 -5.86
N HIS A 32 5.40 0.93 -5.20
CA HIS A 32 4.24 0.13 -5.58
C HIS A 32 3.14 0.27 -4.54
N LEU A 33 2.16 1.12 -4.81
CA LEU A 33 1.04 1.39 -3.92
C LEU A 33 -0.09 0.37 -4.08
N VAL A 34 -0.67 -0.05 -2.96
CA VAL A 34 -1.95 -0.77 -2.89
C VAL A 34 -2.82 -0.10 -1.84
N MET A 35 -3.99 0.39 -2.23
CA MET A 35 -4.97 0.97 -1.31
C MET A 35 -6.14 0.01 -1.13
N SER A 36 -6.42 -0.39 0.11
CA SER A 36 -7.63 -1.15 0.41
C SER A 36 -8.90 -0.31 0.16
N LYS A 37 -10.06 -0.96 0.05
CA LYS A 37 -11.34 -0.24 -0.10
C LYS A 37 -11.52 0.83 0.98
N TRP A 38 -11.25 0.48 2.23
CA TRP A 38 -11.42 1.39 3.37
C TRP A 38 -10.33 2.44 3.48
N ALA A 39 -9.12 2.19 2.95
CA ALA A 39 -8.08 3.23 2.86
C ALA A 39 -8.55 4.42 2.00
N LYS A 40 -9.23 4.15 0.88
CA LYS A 40 -9.79 5.20 0.01
C LYS A 40 -10.78 6.09 0.77
N THR A 41 -11.65 5.48 1.57
CA THR A 41 -12.59 6.20 2.43
C THR A 41 -11.88 7.04 3.49
N THR A 42 -10.84 6.50 4.15
CA THR A 42 -10.07 7.27 5.14
C THR A 42 -9.30 8.42 4.51
N ILE A 43 -8.74 8.24 3.31
CA ILE A 43 -8.06 9.31 2.56
C ILE A 43 -9.02 10.49 2.33
N GLU A 44 -10.22 10.22 1.81
CA GLU A 44 -11.24 11.25 1.54
C GLU A 44 -11.75 11.93 2.82
N LEU A 45 -11.77 11.21 3.94
CA LEU A 45 -12.25 11.73 5.23
C LEU A 45 -11.21 12.59 5.95
N GLU A 46 -9.94 12.18 5.92
CA GLU A 46 -8.90 12.73 6.80
C GLU A 46 -7.90 13.64 6.08
N THR A 47 -7.98 13.74 4.75
CA THR A 47 -7.04 14.50 3.94
C THR A 47 -7.78 15.36 2.90
N PRO A 48 -7.13 16.41 2.35
CA PRO A 48 -7.70 17.16 1.24
C PRO A 48 -7.59 16.44 -0.11
N TYR A 49 -7.01 15.23 -0.15
CA TYR A 49 -6.74 14.49 -1.37
C TYR A 49 -7.83 13.47 -1.70
N THR A 50 -8.02 13.22 -2.98
CA THR A 50 -8.75 12.09 -3.52
C THR A 50 -7.87 10.84 -3.58
N PRO A 51 -8.44 9.62 -3.62
CA PRO A 51 -7.66 8.40 -3.83
C PRO A 51 -6.87 8.40 -5.15
N ALA A 52 -7.35 9.12 -6.17
CA ALA A 52 -6.65 9.25 -7.44
C ALA A 52 -5.40 10.13 -7.33
N GLU A 53 -5.48 11.23 -6.57
CA GLU A 53 -4.31 12.09 -6.29
C GLU A 53 -3.26 11.36 -5.45
N VAL A 54 -3.69 10.58 -4.46
CA VAL A 54 -2.76 9.73 -3.68
C VAL A 54 -2.15 8.64 -4.56
N ALA A 55 -2.92 8.02 -5.46
CA ALA A 55 -2.39 7.05 -6.42
C ALA A 55 -1.31 7.66 -7.32
N ALA A 56 -1.49 8.91 -7.74
CA ALA A 56 -0.53 9.62 -8.58
C ALA A 56 0.78 9.96 -7.86
N LEU A 57 0.88 9.80 -6.54
CA LEU A 57 2.12 9.95 -5.78
C LEU A 57 3.06 8.74 -5.91
N ALA A 58 2.55 7.58 -6.32
CA ALA A 58 3.34 6.37 -6.52
C ALA A 58 3.67 6.13 -7.99
N ASP A 59 4.74 5.38 -8.27
CA ASP A 59 5.12 4.99 -9.64
C ASP A 59 4.14 3.97 -10.22
N TYR A 60 3.68 3.04 -9.37
CA TYR A 60 2.67 2.04 -9.70
C TYR A 60 1.58 1.98 -8.64
N CYS A 61 0.32 1.93 -9.06
CA CYS A 61 -0.82 1.69 -8.17
C CYS A 61 -1.58 0.44 -8.62
N HIS A 62 -1.69 -0.56 -7.75
CA HIS A 62 -2.35 -1.84 -8.04
C HIS A 62 -3.73 -1.90 -7.40
N SER A 63 -4.64 -2.66 -8.02
CA SER A 63 -5.95 -2.93 -7.42
C SER A 63 -5.78 -3.83 -6.19
N PRO A 64 -6.47 -3.57 -5.06
CA PRO A 64 -6.41 -4.43 -3.89
C PRO A 64 -7.00 -5.83 -4.12
N ALA A 65 -7.71 -6.05 -5.22
CA ALA A 65 -8.26 -7.36 -5.61
C ALA A 65 -7.41 -8.09 -6.66
N ASP A 66 -6.38 -7.44 -7.22
CA ASP A 66 -5.57 -8.01 -8.30
C ASP A 66 -4.46 -8.91 -7.73
N GLN A 67 -4.78 -10.18 -7.51
CA GLN A 67 -3.82 -11.20 -7.07
C GLN A 67 -2.79 -11.56 -8.15
N ALA A 68 -2.94 -11.08 -9.39
CA ALA A 68 -2.01 -11.32 -10.48
C ALA A 68 -1.00 -10.19 -10.69
N ALA A 69 -1.09 -9.11 -9.89
CA ALA A 69 -0.14 -8.01 -9.92
C ALA A 69 1.30 -8.49 -9.67
N THR A 70 2.28 -7.78 -10.22
CA THR A 70 3.71 -8.17 -10.12
C THR A 70 4.17 -8.40 -8.67
N ILE A 71 3.70 -7.57 -7.75
CA ILE A 71 4.03 -7.63 -6.32
C ILE A 71 3.42 -8.83 -5.57
N SER A 72 2.58 -9.65 -6.22
CA SER A 72 2.08 -10.91 -5.65
C SER A 72 3.03 -12.10 -5.84
N SER A 73 4.12 -11.89 -6.59
CA SER A 73 5.11 -12.92 -6.93
C SER A 73 6.47 -12.62 -6.30
N GLY A 74 7.03 -13.59 -5.58
CA GLY A 74 8.36 -13.46 -4.96
C GLY A 74 9.52 -13.42 -5.97
N SER A 75 9.27 -13.76 -7.24
CA SER A 75 10.26 -13.56 -8.31
C SER A 75 10.44 -12.09 -8.69
N PHE A 76 9.44 -11.25 -8.42
CA PHE A 76 9.55 -9.80 -8.55
C PHE A 76 10.22 -9.23 -7.30
N ARG A 77 11.53 -8.99 -7.39
CA ARG A 77 12.33 -8.56 -6.22
C ARG A 77 11.96 -7.13 -5.79
N THR A 78 11.58 -7.00 -4.52
CA THR A 78 11.41 -5.74 -3.79
C THR A 78 12.35 -5.70 -2.59
N ASP A 79 12.62 -4.51 -2.07
CA ASP A 79 13.50 -4.29 -0.91
C ASP A 79 12.72 -4.31 0.41
N GLY A 80 11.38 -4.29 0.34
CA GLY A 80 10.52 -4.38 1.51
C GLY A 80 9.09 -3.88 1.26
N MET A 81 8.28 -3.97 2.30
CA MET A 81 6.90 -3.47 2.31
C MET A 81 6.61 -2.69 3.59
N ILE A 82 5.93 -1.55 3.44
CA ILE A 82 5.41 -0.73 4.55
C ILE A 82 3.89 -0.75 4.45
N ILE A 83 3.19 -1.04 5.56
CA ILE A 83 1.73 -0.87 5.65
C ILE A 83 1.42 0.32 6.56
N ILE A 84 0.86 1.39 6.00
CA ILE A 84 0.66 2.66 6.72
C ILE A 84 -0.62 3.41 6.28
N PRO A 85 -1.55 3.70 7.21
CA PRO A 85 -1.69 3.03 8.50
C PRO A 85 -2.09 1.55 8.31
N CYS A 86 -1.79 0.71 9.30
CA CYS A 86 -2.15 -0.71 9.31
C CYS A 86 -3.32 -0.97 10.25
N SER A 87 -4.48 -1.32 9.70
CA SER A 87 -5.68 -1.70 10.46
C SER A 87 -5.49 -3.03 11.16
N MET A 88 -6.20 -3.22 12.28
CA MET A 88 -6.14 -4.49 13.02
C MET A 88 -6.64 -5.68 12.18
N LYS A 89 -7.59 -5.49 11.25
CA LYS A 89 -8.01 -6.53 10.30
C LYS A 89 -6.87 -6.94 9.38
N THR A 90 -6.12 -5.98 8.84
CA THR A 90 -4.97 -6.27 7.97
C THR A 90 -3.86 -6.94 8.77
N LEU A 91 -3.50 -6.40 9.94
CA LEU A 91 -2.46 -6.98 10.81
C LEU A 91 -2.78 -8.44 11.18
N ALA A 92 -4.01 -8.71 11.63
CA ALA A 92 -4.45 -10.07 11.94
C ALA A 92 -4.37 -10.99 10.71
N GLY A 93 -4.77 -10.49 9.53
CA GLY A 93 -4.70 -11.24 8.27
C GLY A 93 -3.28 -11.60 7.86
N VAL A 94 -2.33 -10.67 8.01
CA VAL A 94 -0.90 -10.90 7.76
C VAL A 94 -0.35 -11.93 8.75
N ARG A 95 -0.58 -11.74 10.05
CA ARG A 95 -0.13 -12.68 11.09
C ARG A 95 -0.67 -14.11 10.91
N ALA A 96 -1.87 -14.23 10.37
CA ALA A 96 -2.50 -15.52 10.10
C ALA A 96 -2.08 -16.14 8.76
N GLY A 97 -1.39 -15.40 7.88
CA GLY A 97 -1.10 -15.85 6.52
C GLY A 97 -2.35 -16.06 5.67
N TYR A 98 -3.43 -15.31 5.93
CA TYR A 98 -4.70 -15.54 5.21
C TYR A 98 -4.65 -15.07 3.75
N ALA A 99 -3.70 -14.18 3.42
CA ALA A 99 -3.40 -13.68 2.07
C ALA A 99 -4.63 -13.21 1.24
N GLU A 100 -5.68 -12.75 1.93
CA GLU A 100 -6.89 -12.22 1.31
C GLU A 100 -6.64 -10.82 0.72
N GLY A 101 -6.77 -10.70 -0.60
CA GLY A 101 -6.47 -9.49 -1.36
C GLY A 101 -4.96 -9.22 -1.50
N LEU A 102 -4.63 -8.24 -2.34
CA LEU A 102 -3.24 -7.97 -2.72
C LEU A 102 -2.40 -7.39 -1.59
N VAL A 103 -2.98 -6.61 -0.66
CA VAL A 103 -2.22 -6.09 0.51
C VAL A 103 -1.71 -7.24 1.37
N GLY A 104 -2.58 -8.21 1.67
CA GLY A 104 -2.20 -9.39 2.45
C GLY A 104 -1.25 -10.30 1.69
N ARG A 105 -1.51 -10.53 0.39
CA ARG A 105 -0.65 -11.37 -0.44
C ARG A 105 0.75 -10.80 -0.63
N ALA A 106 0.88 -9.49 -0.89
CA ALA A 106 2.18 -8.85 -1.01
C ALA A 106 2.98 -8.96 0.30
N ALA A 107 2.32 -8.78 1.45
CA ALA A 107 2.97 -8.94 2.76
C ALA A 107 3.39 -10.39 3.08
N ASP A 108 2.70 -11.38 2.52
CA ASP A 108 3.00 -12.82 2.68
C ASP A 108 4.19 -13.28 1.82
N VAL A 109 4.56 -12.48 0.81
CA VAL A 109 5.58 -12.81 -0.19
C VAL A 109 6.94 -12.17 0.10
N VAL A 110 6.94 -11.03 0.82
CA VAL A 110 8.13 -10.22 1.13
C VAL A 110 8.86 -10.72 2.37
#